data_AF-A0AAW0HL80-F1
#
_entry.id   AF-A0AAW0HL80-F1
#
_cell.length_a   1.000
_cell.length_b   1.000
_cell.length_c   1.000
_cell.angle_alpha   90.00
_cell.angle_beta   90.00
_cell.angle_gamma   90.00
#
_symmetry.space_group_name_H-M   'P 1'
#
loop_
_entity.id
_entity.type
_entity.pdbx_description
1 polymer ?
#
loop_
_entity_poly.entity_id
_entity_poly.type
_entity_poly.pdbx_seq_one_letter_code
_entity_poly.pdbx_strand_id
1 'polypeptide(L)'
;TTEFVILPHRDSKDVFILGGTDDIQVLLDDSTINIATIASSRYVGPLKSRVDDWQKQLALFNQTLEEWLNCQRNWLYLESIFNAPDIQRQLPAEAKMFLQVDKSWKEIMRKVNRLPNALRAATQPGRSFKVSVMTETLSFRLSGFYFLSNDELLEILAQTRNPQAVQPHLRKCFDSISKLEFALMHPTEGKIPGIDTEPERVFTNDILAMLSPEGERVGLGKGLKARGNVEEWLGKVEEAMFTALRRLCKAAIADYQGKPRTEW
;
A
#
# COMPACT_ATOMS: atom_id res chain seq x y z
N THR A 1 11.89 -37.82 0.60
CA THR A 1 11.72 -36.72 -0.37
C THR A 1 10.77 -35.72 0.25
N THR A 2 11.29 -34.61 0.75
CA THR A 2 10.49 -33.56 1.40
C THR A 2 9.66 -32.83 0.35
N GLU A 3 8.38 -32.59 0.64
CA GLU A 3 7.42 -31.93 -0.24
C GLU A 3 6.92 -30.65 0.40
N PHE A 4 6.70 -29.60 -0.40
CA PHE A 4 6.01 -28.40 0.05
C PHE A 4 4.55 -28.72 0.34
N VAL A 5 4.06 -28.24 1.49
CA VAL A 5 2.63 -28.24 1.77
C VAL A 5 1.99 -27.09 1.00
N ILE A 6 1.11 -27.42 0.07
CA ILE A 6 0.43 -26.46 -0.79
C ILE A 6 -1.04 -26.42 -0.42
N LEU A 7 -1.54 -25.24 -0.07
CA LEU A 7 -2.91 -25.02 0.35
C LEU A 7 -3.69 -24.23 -0.70
N PRO A 8 -4.96 -24.55 -0.97
CA PRO A 8 -5.82 -23.72 -1.79
C PRO A 8 -6.04 -22.36 -1.10
N HIS A 9 -6.03 -21.28 -1.87
CA HIS A 9 -6.28 -19.94 -1.35
C HIS A 9 -7.74 -19.51 -1.60
N ARG A 10 -8.53 -19.39 -0.52
CA ARG A 10 -9.98 -19.09 -0.55
C ARG A 10 -10.75 -20.10 -1.43
N ASP A 11 -11.89 -19.69 -1.96
CA ASP A 11 -12.72 -20.49 -2.89
C ASP A 11 -12.25 -20.41 -4.36
N SER A 12 -11.07 -19.82 -4.60
CA SER A 12 -10.56 -19.62 -5.96
C SER A 12 -9.97 -20.91 -6.52
N LYS A 13 -10.55 -21.40 -7.63
CA LYS A 13 -9.95 -22.51 -8.39
C LYS A 13 -8.56 -22.13 -8.88
N ASP A 14 -7.62 -23.05 -8.74
CA ASP A 14 -6.23 -22.95 -9.24
C ASP A 14 -5.35 -21.85 -8.62
N VAL A 15 -5.71 -21.35 -7.43
CA VAL A 15 -4.85 -20.44 -6.64
C VAL A 15 -4.34 -21.18 -5.42
N PHE A 16 -3.02 -21.18 -5.25
CA PHE A 16 -2.34 -21.95 -4.23
C PHE A 16 -1.33 -21.09 -3.48
N ILE A 17 -1.10 -21.42 -2.21
CA ILE A 17 -0.11 -20.81 -1.33
C ILE A 17 0.70 -21.90 -0.61
N LEU A 18 1.91 -21.57 -0.19
CA LEU A 18 2.71 -22.38 0.71
C LEU A 18 2.11 -22.31 2.11
N GLY A 19 1.85 -23.47 2.69
CA GLY A 19 1.50 -23.64 4.10
C GLY A 19 2.55 -24.45 4.83
N GLY A 20 2.54 -24.41 6.17
CA GLY A 20 3.34 -25.31 7.01
C GLY A 20 4.83 -25.41 6.63
N THR A 21 5.48 -24.28 6.38
CA THR A 21 6.88 -24.25 5.94
C THR A 21 7.89 -24.43 7.07
N ASP A 22 7.45 -24.37 8.34
CA ASP A 22 8.32 -24.46 9.51
C ASP A 22 9.15 -25.75 9.51
N ASP A 23 8.51 -26.91 9.27
CA ASP A 23 9.20 -28.21 9.22
C ASP A 23 10.24 -28.25 8.10
N ILE A 24 9.94 -27.64 6.95
CA ILE A 24 10.86 -27.59 5.81
C ILE A 24 12.05 -26.68 6.11
N GLN A 25 11.83 -25.57 6.80
CA GLN A 25 12.89 -24.66 7.23
C GLN A 25 13.81 -25.35 8.23
N VAL A 26 13.26 -26.03 9.24
CA VAL A 26 14.05 -26.84 10.20
C VAL A 26 14.87 -27.89 9.47
N LEU A 27 14.27 -28.66 8.56
CA LEU A 27 14.98 -29.68 7.78
C LEU A 27 16.07 -29.09 6.88
N LEU A 28 15.86 -27.90 6.33
CA LEU A 28 16.82 -27.19 5.50
C LEU A 28 18.02 -26.71 6.34
N ASP A 29 17.77 -26.14 7.51
CA ASP A 29 18.80 -25.69 8.45
C ASP A 29 19.65 -26.88 8.93
N ASP A 30 19.01 -27.97 9.35
CA ASP A 30 19.69 -29.21 9.76
C ASP A 30 20.55 -29.77 8.62
N SER A 31 20.00 -29.82 7.39
CA SER A 31 20.73 -30.30 6.21
C SER A 31 21.94 -29.41 5.90
N THR A 32 21.79 -28.10 6.08
CA THR A 32 22.88 -27.12 5.85
C THR A 32 24.00 -27.31 6.88
N ILE A 33 23.67 -27.47 8.15
CA ILE A 33 24.63 -27.73 9.23
C ILE A 33 25.35 -29.08 9.00
N ASN A 34 24.61 -30.12 8.62
CA ASN A 34 25.16 -31.45 8.35
C ASN A 34 26.17 -31.42 7.19
N ILE A 35 25.81 -30.76 6.08
CA ILE A 35 26.70 -30.62 4.92
C ILE A 35 27.93 -29.76 5.28
N ALA A 36 27.77 -28.67 6.03
CA ALA A 36 28.88 -27.86 6.52
C ALA A 36 29.85 -28.67 7.41
N THR A 37 29.32 -29.53 8.28
CA THR A 37 30.11 -30.43 9.12
C THR A 37 30.90 -31.43 8.27
N ILE A 38 30.27 -32.04 7.27
CA ILE A 38 30.95 -32.95 6.33
C ILE A 38 32.04 -32.20 5.54
N ALA A 39 31.77 -30.96 5.11
CA ALA A 39 32.73 -30.12 4.41
C ALA A 39 33.98 -29.81 5.24
N SER A 40 33.83 -29.66 6.56
CA SER A 40 34.94 -29.41 7.50
C SER A 40 35.78 -30.65 7.81
N SER A 41 35.32 -31.86 7.43
CA SER A 41 36.02 -33.10 7.71
C SER A 41 37.31 -33.23 6.91
N ARG A 42 38.40 -33.63 7.59
CA ARG A 42 39.68 -33.95 6.95
C ARG A 42 39.60 -35.07 5.91
N TYR A 43 38.52 -35.86 5.91
CA TYR A 43 38.31 -36.98 4.99
C TYR A 43 37.37 -36.63 3.83
N VAL A 44 37.01 -35.36 3.63
CA VAL A 44 36.06 -34.91 2.59
C VAL A 44 36.57 -35.14 1.16
N GLY A 45 37.88 -35.34 0.96
CA GLY A 45 38.54 -35.44 -0.36
C GLY A 45 37.75 -36.23 -1.43
N PRO A 46 37.38 -37.50 -1.18
CA PRO A 46 36.63 -38.31 -2.16
C PRO A 46 35.20 -37.82 -2.46
N LEU A 47 34.59 -37.06 -1.56
CA LEU A 47 33.21 -36.58 -1.65
C LEU A 47 33.11 -35.08 -1.96
N LYS A 48 34.24 -34.38 -2.06
CA LYS A 48 34.29 -32.91 -2.13
C LYS A 48 33.37 -32.32 -3.20
N SER A 49 33.41 -32.86 -4.41
CA SER A 49 32.53 -32.39 -5.50
C SER A 49 31.05 -32.48 -5.12
N ARG A 50 30.62 -33.59 -4.50
CA ARG A 50 29.22 -33.79 -4.10
C ARG A 50 28.82 -32.85 -2.97
N VAL A 51 29.73 -32.61 -2.02
CA VAL A 51 29.52 -31.68 -0.91
C VAL A 51 29.37 -30.24 -1.43
N ASP A 52 30.28 -29.81 -2.31
CA ASP A 52 30.24 -28.48 -2.92
C ASP A 52 28.94 -28.28 -3.73
N ASP A 53 28.46 -29.30 -4.44
CA ASP A 53 27.18 -29.25 -5.15
C ASP A 53 25.98 -29.16 -4.21
N TRP A 54 25.97 -29.94 -3.12
CA TRP A 54 24.94 -29.86 -2.09
C TRP A 54 24.90 -28.49 -1.41
N GLN A 55 26.06 -27.91 -1.08
CA GLN A 55 26.13 -26.56 -0.53
C GLN A 55 25.49 -25.53 -1.46
N LYS A 56 25.77 -25.59 -2.77
CA LYS A 56 25.14 -24.70 -3.76
C LYS A 56 23.63 -24.90 -3.84
N GLN A 57 23.16 -26.15 -3.87
CA GLN A 57 21.73 -26.46 -3.95
C GLN A 57 20.97 -26.00 -2.70
N LEU A 58 21.51 -26.24 -1.50
CA LEU A 58 20.89 -25.82 -0.24
C LEU A 58 20.89 -24.30 -0.09
N ALA A 59 21.98 -23.62 -0.46
CA ALA A 59 22.03 -22.16 -0.46
C ALA A 59 20.98 -21.55 -1.41
N LEU A 60 20.86 -22.09 -2.64
CA LEU A 60 19.86 -21.64 -3.60
C LEU A 60 18.43 -21.93 -3.11
N PHE A 61 18.22 -23.08 -2.48
CA PHE A 61 16.92 -23.40 -1.88
C PHE A 61 16.59 -22.37 -0.79
N ASN A 62 17.49 -22.13 0.16
CA ASN A 62 17.22 -21.17 1.23
C ASN A 62 16.84 -19.79 0.70
N GLN A 63 17.64 -19.25 -0.21
CA GLN A 63 17.36 -17.98 -0.85
C GLN A 63 15.98 -17.97 -1.53
N THR A 64 15.66 -19.01 -2.31
CA THR A 64 14.37 -19.10 -3.01
C THR A 64 13.19 -19.20 -2.05
N LEU A 65 13.35 -19.96 -0.95
CA LEU A 65 12.31 -20.14 0.05
C LEU A 65 12.02 -18.81 0.77
N GLU A 66 13.06 -18.10 1.22
CA GLU A 66 12.92 -16.78 1.84
C GLU A 66 12.24 -15.77 0.89
N GLU A 67 12.68 -15.73 -0.38
CA GLU A 67 12.06 -14.87 -1.40
C GLU A 67 10.58 -15.22 -1.63
N TRP A 68 10.23 -16.49 -1.68
CA TRP A 68 8.84 -16.94 -1.83
C TRP A 68 7.99 -16.60 -0.60
N LEU A 69 8.50 -16.80 0.61
CA LEU A 69 7.78 -16.47 1.85
C LEU A 69 7.53 -14.96 1.96
N ASN A 70 8.54 -14.14 1.66
CA ASN A 70 8.39 -12.68 1.64
C ASN A 70 7.38 -12.24 0.55
N CYS A 71 7.51 -12.80 -0.66
CA CYS A 71 6.58 -12.54 -1.75
C CYS A 71 5.15 -12.95 -1.38
N GLN A 72 4.94 -14.12 -0.79
CA GLN A 72 3.61 -14.59 -0.39
C GLN A 72 2.96 -13.66 0.63
N ARG A 73 3.73 -13.25 1.66
CA ARG A 73 3.25 -12.32 2.69
C ARG A 73 2.80 -10.99 2.07
N ASN A 74 3.64 -10.40 1.22
CA ASN A 74 3.31 -9.15 0.54
C ASN A 74 2.16 -9.32 -0.44
N TRP A 75 2.13 -10.42 -1.20
CA TRP A 75 1.06 -10.71 -2.15
C TRP A 75 -0.29 -10.89 -1.46
N LEU A 76 -0.37 -11.62 -0.33
CA LEU A 76 -1.61 -11.78 0.44
C LEU A 76 -2.14 -10.44 0.96
N TYR A 77 -1.25 -9.58 1.47
CA TYR A 77 -1.61 -8.23 1.90
C TYR A 77 -2.15 -7.39 0.73
N LEU A 78 -1.40 -7.32 -0.37
CA LEU A 78 -1.76 -6.54 -1.56
C LEU A 78 -3.00 -7.08 -2.27
N GLU A 79 -3.22 -8.41 -2.28
CA GLU A 79 -4.41 -9.02 -2.86
C GLU A 79 -5.67 -8.54 -2.14
N SER A 80 -5.66 -8.48 -0.81
CA SER A 80 -6.81 -7.98 -0.04
C SER A 80 -7.17 -6.54 -0.40
N ILE A 81 -6.17 -5.71 -0.70
CA ILE A 81 -6.30 -4.30 -1.07
C ILE A 81 -6.78 -4.15 -2.51
N PHE A 82 -6.05 -4.73 -3.46
CA PHE A 82 -6.32 -4.56 -4.87
C PHE A 82 -7.51 -5.37 -5.36
N ASN A 83 -8.09 -6.26 -4.55
CA ASN A 83 -9.39 -6.85 -4.88
C ASN A 83 -10.54 -5.85 -4.77
N ALA A 84 -10.35 -4.71 -4.09
CA ALA A 84 -11.35 -3.64 -4.02
C ALA A 84 -11.37 -2.82 -5.34
N PRO A 85 -12.51 -2.79 -6.08
CA PRO A 85 -12.58 -2.10 -7.37
C PRO A 85 -12.32 -0.59 -7.27
N ASP A 86 -12.69 0.02 -6.14
CA ASP A 86 -12.50 1.46 -5.93
C ASP A 86 -11.02 1.83 -5.74
N ILE A 87 -10.24 0.97 -5.07
CA ILE A 87 -8.78 1.12 -4.98
C ILE A 87 -8.12 0.98 -6.35
N GLN A 88 -8.52 -0.02 -7.15
CA GLN A 88 -7.98 -0.18 -8.51
C GLN A 88 -8.23 1.04 -9.40
N ARG A 89 -9.36 1.74 -9.21
CA ARG A 89 -9.69 2.96 -9.95
C ARG A 89 -8.85 4.15 -9.51
N GLN A 90 -8.53 4.25 -8.23
CA GLN A 90 -7.71 5.33 -7.69
C GLN A 90 -6.22 5.13 -7.94
N LEU A 91 -5.75 3.88 -7.95
CA LEU A 91 -4.35 3.49 -8.16
C LEU A 91 -4.19 2.56 -9.38
N PRO A 92 -4.49 3.03 -10.60
CA PRO A 92 -4.53 2.18 -11.79
C PRO A 92 -3.14 1.69 -12.22
N ALA A 93 -2.09 2.47 -11.97
CA ALA A 93 -0.72 2.09 -12.31
C ALA A 93 -0.23 0.96 -11.39
N GLU A 94 -0.46 1.11 -10.09
CA GLU A 94 -0.13 0.14 -9.04
C GLU A 94 -0.97 -1.13 -9.21
N ALA A 95 -2.26 -1.01 -9.52
CA ALA A 95 -3.12 -2.16 -9.83
C ALA A 95 -2.62 -2.95 -11.04
N LYS A 96 -2.17 -2.26 -12.10
CA LYS A 96 -1.58 -2.92 -13.27
C LYS A 96 -0.27 -3.65 -12.93
N MET A 97 0.57 -3.06 -12.07
CA MET A 97 1.79 -3.71 -11.57
C MET A 97 1.44 -4.93 -10.70
N PHE A 98 0.46 -4.80 -9.80
CA PHE A 98 -0.02 -5.90 -8.97
C PHE A 98 -0.51 -7.08 -9.82
N LEU A 99 -1.28 -6.83 -10.88
CA LEU A 99 -1.77 -7.88 -11.78
C LEU A 99 -0.63 -8.67 -12.46
N GLN A 100 0.51 -8.04 -12.73
CA GLN A 100 1.69 -8.72 -13.27
C GLN A 100 2.33 -9.64 -12.22
N VAL A 101 2.46 -9.15 -10.98
CA VAL A 101 2.92 -9.94 -9.83
C VAL A 101 1.99 -11.11 -9.59
N ASP A 102 0.68 -10.85 -9.50
CA ASP A 102 -0.37 -11.83 -9.25
C ASP A 102 -0.34 -12.99 -10.25
N LYS A 103 -0.26 -12.66 -11.55
CA LYS A 103 -0.13 -13.66 -12.61
C LYS A 103 1.12 -14.52 -12.44
N SER A 104 2.26 -13.89 -12.16
CA SER A 104 3.54 -14.59 -12.00
C SER A 104 3.54 -15.48 -10.76
N TRP A 105 3.04 -14.98 -9.62
CA TRP A 105 2.92 -15.72 -8.37
C TRP A 105 2.01 -16.95 -8.52
N LYS A 106 0.81 -16.77 -9.08
CA LYS A 106 -0.13 -17.87 -9.35
C LYS A 106 0.46 -18.91 -10.30
N GLU A 107 1.27 -18.50 -11.28
CA GLU A 107 1.93 -19.43 -12.19
C GLU A 107 3.00 -20.26 -11.48
N ILE A 108 3.82 -19.64 -10.62
CA ILE A 108 4.82 -20.33 -9.80
C ILE A 108 4.12 -21.34 -8.90
N MET A 109 3.11 -20.92 -8.14
CA MET A 109 2.42 -21.80 -7.20
C MET A 109 1.67 -22.94 -7.89
N ARG A 110 1.09 -22.74 -9.09
CA ARG A 110 0.56 -23.83 -9.92
C ARG A 110 1.63 -24.84 -10.32
N LYS A 111 2.84 -24.40 -10.64
CA LYS A 111 3.96 -25.30 -10.99
C LYS A 111 4.47 -26.06 -9.77
N VAL A 112 4.53 -25.41 -8.60
CA VAL A 112 4.91 -26.06 -7.33
C VAL A 112 3.86 -27.09 -6.93
N ASN A 113 2.57 -26.80 -7.07
CA ASN A 113 1.50 -27.76 -6.78
C ASN A 113 1.59 -29.04 -7.65
N ARG A 114 2.02 -28.91 -8.92
CA ARG A 114 2.23 -30.07 -9.82
C ARG A 114 3.48 -30.88 -9.48
N LEU A 115 4.49 -30.26 -8.88
CA LEU A 115 5.78 -30.86 -8.55
C LEU A 115 6.18 -30.40 -7.15
N PRO A 116 5.59 -30.99 -6.09
CA PRO A 116 5.70 -30.46 -4.73
C PRO A 116 7.06 -30.74 -4.09
N ASN A 117 7.94 -31.53 -4.70
CA ASN A 117 9.27 -31.81 -4.18
C ASN A 117 10.04 -30.52 -3.89
N ALA A 118 10.34 -30.26 -2.62
CA ALA A 118 10.75 -28.93 -2.15
C ALA A 118 12.08 -28.48 -2.77
N LEU A 119 13.09 -29.35 -2.72
CA LEU A 119 14.40 -29.07 -3.30
C LEU A 119 14.31 -28.82 -4.81
N ARG A 120 13.64 -29.70 -5.56
CA ARG A 120 13.52 -29.56 -7.02
C ARG A 120 12.68 -28.35 -7.44
N ALA A 121 11.69 -27.97 -6.63
CA ALA A 121 10.83 -26.83 -6.90
C ALA A 121 11.56 -25.51 -6.66
N ALA A 122 12.37 -25.45 -5.60
CA ALA A 122 13.13 -24.26 -5.21
C ALA A 122 14.41 -24.04 -6.03
N THR A 123 15.10 -25.10 -6.46
CA THR A 123 16.38 -24.94 -7.18
C THR A 123 16.24 -24.81 -8.71
N GLN A 124 15.02 -24.63 -9.22
CA GLN A 124 14.78 -24.44 -10.65
C GLN A 124 15.18 -23.01 -11.11
N PRO A 125 15.99 -22.88 -12.19
CA PRO A 125 16.40 -21.58 -12.70
C PRO A 125 15.22 -20.66 -13.04
N GLY A 126 15.32 -19.39 -12.64
CA GLY A 126 14.39 -18.32 -13.09
C GLY A 126 13.08 -18.19 -12.30
N ARG A 127 12.93 -18.87 -11.15
CA ARG A 127 11.70 -18.81 -10.34
C ARG A 127 11.69 -17.76 -9.21
N SER A 128 12.83 -17.14 -8.87
CA SER A 128 12.98 -16.38 -7.62
C SER A 128 13.08 -14.85 -7.86
N PHE A 129 13.99 -14.41 -8.74
CA PHE A 129 14.44 -13.00 -8.81
C PHE A 129 13.42 -11.95 -9.32
N LYS A 130 12.45 -12.30 -10.15
CA LYS A 130 11.58 -11.29 -10.81
C LYS A 130 10.38 -10.87 -9.97
N VAL A 131 9.94 -11.71 -9.04
CA VAL A 131 8.69 -11.47 -8.31
C VAL A 131 8.95 -10.69 -7.03
N SER A 132 10.03 -11.00 -6.31
CA SER A 132 10.43 -10.31 -5.08
C SER A 132 10.66 -8.81 -5.30
N VAL A 133 11.49 -8.45 -6.27
CA VAL A 133 11.80 -7.05 -6.61
C VAL A 133 10.54 -6.25 -6.99
N MET A 134 9.60 -6.88 -7.70
CA MET A 134 8.36 -6.22 -8.12
C MET A 134 7.37 -6.04 -6.97
N THR A 135 7.30 -7.01 -6.04
CA THR A 135 6.50 -6.86 -4.80
C THR A 135 7.06 -5.77 -3.89
N GLU A 136 8.38 -5.70 -3.70
CA GLU A 136 9.01 -4.69 -2.86
C GLU A 136 8.83 -3.28 -3.44
N THR A 137 9.00 -3.15 -4.76
CA THR A 137 8.77 -1.87 -5.46
C THR A 137 7.33 -1.40 -5.32
N LEU A 138 6.37 -2.33 -5.38
CA LEU A 138 4.95 -2.00 -5.27
C LEU A 138 4.57 -1.60 -3.84
N SER A 139 5.07 -2.31 -2.84
CA SER A 139 4.89 -1.95 -1.42
C SER A 139 5.49 -0.58 -1.12
N PHE A 140 6.68 -0.27 -1.68
CA PHE A 140 7.31 1.03 -1.52
C PHE A 140 6.51 2.16 -2.20
N ARG A 141 5.96 1.92 -3.39
CA ARG A 141 5.13 2.93 -4.10
C ARG A 141 3.83 3.25 -3.37
N LEU A 142 3.20 2.27 -2.73
CA LEU A 142 2.03 2.51 -1.87
C LEU A 142 2.36 3.37 -0.65
N SER A 143 3.61 3.35 -0.19
CA SER A 143 4.09 4.18 0.92
C SER A 143 4.46 5.61 0.48
N GLY A 144 4.23 5.99 -0.79
CA GLY A 144 4.64 7.26 -1.39
C GLY A 144 3.98 8.52 -0.81
N PHE A 145 2.94 8.39 0.01
CA PHE A 145 2.52 9.46 0.91
C PHE A 145 3.50 9.51 2.09
N TYR A 146 4.53 10.36 2.00
CA TYR A 146 5.63 10.47 2.97
C TYR A 146 5.21 10.72 4.45
N PHE A 147 3.91 10.85 4.75
CA PHE A 147 3.37 11.11 6.08
C PHE A 147 2.21 10.21 6.53
N LEU A 148 1.62 9.40 5.65
CA LEU A 148 0.54 8.48 6.00
C LEU A 148 1.05 7.04 6.02
N SER A 149 0.60 6.25 7.00
CA SER A 149 0.80 4.81 6.95
C SER A 149 -0.04 4.18 5.83
N ASN A 150 0.34 2.98 5.39
CA ASN A 150 -0.42 2.25 4.36
C ASN A 150 -1.89 2.06 4.79
N ASP A 151 -2.16 1.75 6.05
CA ASP A 151 -3.53 1.54 6.56
C ASP A 151 -4.36 2.83 6.51
N GLU A 152 -3.76 3.97 6.86
CA GLU A 152 -4.43 5.27 6.78
C GLU A 152 -4.72 5.69 5.34
N LEU A 153 -3.77 5.45 4.43
CA LEU A 153 -4.00 5.67 3.02
C LEU A 153 -5.18 4.82 2.54
N LEU A 154 -5.21 3.53 2.91
CA LEU A 154 -6.29 2.62 2.55
C LEU A 154 -7.64 3.03 3.15
N GLU A 155 -7.67 3.55 4.38
CA GLU A 155 -8.88 4.07 5.02
C GLU A 155 -9.47 5.24 4.21
N ILE A 156 -8.62 6.16 3.77
CA ILE A 156 -9.03 7.29 2.93
C ILE A 156 -9.52 6.81 1.55
N LEU A 157 -8.76 5.91 0.91
CA LEU A 157 -9.11 5.38 -0.41
C LEU A 157 -10.36 4.46 -0.37
N ALA A 158 -10.65 3.81 0.76
CA ALA A 158 -11.88 3.02 0.92
C ALA A 158 -13.14 3.90 0.96
N GLN A 159 -13.01 5.15 1.41
CA GLN A 159 -14.11 6.09 1.54
C GLN A 159 -14.19 7.07 0.35
N THR A 160 -14.03 6.58 -0.88
CA THR A 160 -14.01 7.39 -2.12
C THR A 160 -15.19 8.35 -2.31
N ARG A 161 -16.34 8.06 -1.69
CA ARG A 161 -17.57 8.85 -1.79
C ARG A 161 -17.72 9.90 -0.69
N ASN A 162 -16.92 9.80 0.37
CA ASN A 162 -16.98 10.70 1.51
C ASN A 162 -15.68 11.51 1.61
N PRO A 163 -15.64 12.75 1.06
CA PRO A 163 -14.42 13.55 1.12
C PRO A 163 -14.04 13.98 2.54
N GLN A 164 -14.95 13.87 3.52
CA GLN A 164 -14.64 14.13 4.94
C GLN A 164 -13.75 13.06 5.56
N ALA A 165 -13.64 11.87 4.95
CA ALA A 165 -12.80 10.79 5.45
C ALA A 165 -11.33 11.17 5.59
N VAL A 166 -10.87 12.17 4.83
CA VAL A 166 -9.49 12.69 4.90
C VAL A 166 -9.21 13.51 6.16
N GLN A 167 -10.23 14.08 6.80
CA GLN A 167 -10.08 15.08 7.87
C GLN A 167 -9.19 14.62 9.04
N PRO A 168 -9.30 13.37 9.54
CA PRO A 168 -8.45 12.88 10.63
C PRO A 168 -6.96 12.84 10.26
N HIS A 169 -6.65 12.71 8.96
CA HIS A 169 -5.31 12.50 8.44
C HIS A 169 -4.64 13.79 7.95
N LEU A 170 -5.40 14.88 7.78
CA LEU A 170 -4.89 16.15 7.24
C LEU A 170 -3.71 16.73 8.02
N ARG A 171 -3.70 16.59 9.36
CA ARG A 171 -2.60 17.06 10.22
C ARG A 171 -1.28 16.32 10.00
N LYS A 172 -1.32 15.13 9.40
CA LYS A 172 -0.13 14.40 8.99
C LYS A 172 0.32 14.85 7.60
N CYS A 173 -0.63 15.14 6.70
CA CYS A 173 -0.34 15.61 5.35
C CYS A 173 0.14 17.07 5.29
N PHE A 174 -0.29 17.92 6.21
CA PHE A 174 0.01 19.35 6.24
C PHE A 174 0.26 19.83 7.68
N ASP A 175 1.33 20.60 7.87
CA ASP A 175 1.63 21.21 9.18
C ASP A 175 0.57 22.25 9.60
N SER A 176 0.10 23.07 8.65
CA SER A 176 -0.74 24.24 8.95
C SER A 176 -2.22 24.08 8.55
N ILE A 177 -2.65 22.90 8.10
CA ILE A 177 -4.05 22.61 7.79
C ILE A 177 -4.58 21.58 8.80
N SER A 178 -5.45 22.03 9.70
CA SER A 178 -6.14 21.12 10.61
C SER A 178 -7.43 20.54 10.01
N LYS A 179 -8.18 21.31 9.22
CA LYS A 179 -9.45 20.87 8.61
C LYS A 179 -9.69 21.55 7.27
N LEU A 180 -10.47 20.91 6.42
CA LEU A 180 -11.05 21.51 5.21
C LEU A 180 -12.53 21.81 5.42
N GLU A 181 -12.99 22.96 4.97
CA GLU A 181 -14.41 23.31 4.95
C GLU A 181 -15.01 22.90 3.62
N PHE A 182 -15.98 21.99 3.65
CA PHE A 182 -16.73 21.54 2.47
C PHE A 182 -18.09 22.24 2.40
N ALA A 183 -18.58 22.52 1.19
CA ALA A 183 -19.89 23.11 1.02
C ALA A 183 -21.01 22.14 1.44
N LEU A 184 -22.09 22.67 2.00
CA LEU A 184 -23.28 21.88 2.34
C LEU A 184 -24.14 21.68 1.10
N MET A 185 -24.65 20.46 0.92
CA MET A 185 -25.68 20.17 -0.06
C MET A 185 -26.99 20.74 0.47
N HIS A 186 -27.64 21.62 -0.31
CA HIS A 186 -28.98 22.07 0.04
C HIS A 186 -29.93 20.86 0.01
N PRO A 187 -30.71 20.60 1.07
CA PRO A 187 -31.69 19.53 1.05
C PRO A 187 -32.69 19.83 -0.06
N THR A 188 -32.78 18.94 -1.05
CA THR A 188 -33.83 18.99 -2.07
C THR A 188 -35.18 18.97 -1.36
N GLU A 189 -36.04 19.91 -1.71
CA GLU A 189 -37.36 20.11 -1.12
C GLU A 189 -38.18 18.82 -1.15
N GLY A 190 -38.21 18.13 -0.01
CA GLY A 190 -38.94 16.88 0.18
C GLY A 190 -39.24 16.62 1.65
N LYS A 191 -39.34 17.68 2.46
CA LYS A 191 -39.82 17.56 3.84
C LYS A 191 -41.30 17.17 3.80
N ILE A 192 -41.59 15.92 4.16
CA ILE A 192 -42.92 15.51 4.59
C ILE A 192 -43.14 16.18 5.97
N PRO A 193 -44.15 17.04 6.15
CA PRO A 193 -44.40 17.66 7.44
C PRO A 193 -44.83 16.59 8.46
N GLY A 194 -44.06 16.43 9.54
CA GLY A 194 -44.43 15.56 10.68
C GLY A 194 -43.37 14.60 11.22
N ILE A 195 -42.13 14.61 10.71
CA ILE A 195 -41.03 13.79 11.27
C ILE A 195 -39.90 14.72 11.72
N ASP A 196 -39.68 14.81 13.04
CA ASP A 196 -38.57 15.51 13.69
C ASP A 196 -37.28 14.69 13.59
N THR A 197 -36.80 14.43 12.36
CA THR A 197 -35.41 13.98 12.16
C THR A 197 -34.58 15.20 11.80
N GLU A 198 -33.54 15.48 12.58
CA GLU A 198 -32.55 16.48 12.17
C GLU A 198 -32.04 16.11 10.77
N PRO A 199 -32.09 17.03 9.79
CA PRO A 199 -31.63 16.73 8.44
C PRO A 199 -30.15 16.38 8.50
N GLU A 200 -29.81 15.17 8.05
CA GLU A 200 -28.43 14.72 7.94
C GLU A 200 -27.64 15.72 7.09
N ARG A 201 -26.56 16.29 7.64
CA ARG A 201 -25.75 17.29 6.95
C ARG A 201 -24.94 16.61 5.85
N VAL A 202 -25.50 16.57 4.64
CA VAL A 202 -24.80 16.06 3.47
C VAL A 202 -23.87 17.15 2.94
N PHE A 203 -22.57 16.85 2.83
CA PHE A 203 -21.58 17.75 2.24
C PHE A 203 -21.43 17.46 0.74
N THR A 204 -21.19 18.50 -0.06
CA THR A 204 -20.73 18.35 -1.43
C THR A 204 -19.21 18.14 -1.46
N ASN A 205 -18.69 17.83 -2.64
CA ASN A 205 -17.24 17.71 -2.85
C ASN A 205 -16.54 19.08 -3.00
N ASP A 206 -17.26 20.20 -2.92
CA ASP A 206 -16.67 21.53 -3.10
C ASP A 206 -15.93 21.96 -1.82
N ILE A 207 -14.65 22.30 -1.96
CA ILE A 207 -13.81 22.78 -0.86
C ILE A 207 -13.80 24.31 -0.86
N LEU A 208 -14.21 24.90 0.25
CA LEU A 208 -14.40 26.36 0.40
C LEU A 208 -13.20 27.03 1.07
N ALA A 209 -12.68 26.42 2.12
CA ALA A 209 -11.62 26.99 2.95
C ALA A 209 -10.77 25.93 3.62
N MET A 210 -9.58 26.32 4.05
CA MET A 210 -8.76 25.59 5.01
C MET A 210 -8.87 26.25 6.38
N LEU A 211 -8.78 25.43 7.44
CA LEU A 211 -8.73 25.88 8.82
C LEU A 211 -7.40 25.47 9.45
N SER A 212 -6.75 26.42 10.10
CA SER A 212 -5.52 26.17 10.86
C SER A 212 -5.82 25.51 12.23
N PRO A 213 -4.81 24.91 12.89
CA PRO A 213 -4.94 24.42 14.26
C PRO A 213 -5.37 25.50 15.27
N GLU A 214 -5.01 26.76 15.01
CA GLU A 214 -5.30 27.94 15.83
C GLU A 214 -6.72 28.50 15.57
N GLY A 215 -7.45 27.92 14.61
CA GLY A 215 -8.80 28.33 14.24
C GLY A 215 -8.87 29.42 13.16
N GLU A 216 -7.74 29.75 12.53
CA GLU A 216 -7.75 30.69 11.40
C GLU A 216 -8.42 30.06 10.18
N ARG A 217 -9.24 30.83 9.47
CA ARG A 217 -9.96 30.38 8.29
C ARG A 217 -9.46 31.10 7.05
N VAL A 218 -8.93 30.34 6.09
CA VAL A 218 -8.45 30.89 4.81
C VAL A 218 -9.26 30.31 3.65
N GLY A 219 -9.94 31.17 2.90
CA GLY A 219 -10.71 30.77 1.72
C GLY A 219 -9.82 30.37 0.54
N LEU A 220 -10.10 29.22 -0.07
CA LEU A 220 -9.28 28.59 -1.13
C LEU A 220 -9.71 28.96 -2.56
N GLY A 221 -10.66 29.89 -2.72
CA GLY A 221 -11.15 30.32 -4.04
C GLY A 221 -12.34 29.49 -4.55
N LYS A 222 -12.65 29.61 -5.84
CA LYS A 222 -13.80 28.93 -6.48
C LYS A 222 -13.33 27.75 -7.32
N GLY A 223 -14.09 26.65 -7.28
CA GLY A 223 -13.91 25.52 -8.20
C GLY A 223 -12.99 24.40 -7.70
N LEU A 224 -12.46 24.51 -6.47
CA LEU A 224 -11.70 23.43 -5.84
C LEU A 224 -12.66 22.32 -5.39
N LYS A 225 -12.44 21.08 -5.85
CA LYS A 225 -13.32 19.94 -5.56
C LYS A 225 -12.51 18.70 -5.17
N ALA A 226 -12.93 18.01 -4.12
CA ALA A 226 -12.43 16.69 -3.74
C ALA A 226 -13.03 15.60 -4.64
N ARG A 227 -12.52 15.49 -5.87
CA ARG A 227 -12.98 14.51 -6.85
C ARG A 227 -11.79 13.84 -7.53
N GLY A 228 -11.83 12.52 -7.62
CA GLY A 228 -10.80 11.73 -8.29
C GLY A 228 -9.79 11.16 -7.31
N ASN A 229 -8.54 11.02 -7.75
CA ASN A 229 -7.45 10.54 -6.89
C ASN A 229 -7.22 11.55 -5.75
N VAL A 230 -7.10 11.03 -4.52
CA VAL A 230 -6.89 11.81 -3.31
C VAL A 230 -5.63 12.64 -3.36
N GLU A 231 -4.55 12.07 -3.89
CA GLU A 231 -3.28 12.78 -4.07
C GLU A 231 -3.43 14.00 -4.99
N GLU A 232 -4.18 13.84 -6.09
CA GLU A 232 -4.35 14.88 -7.10
C GLU A 232 -5.12 16.08 -6.54
N TRP A 233 -6.23 15.83 -5.83
CA TRP A 233 -7.02 16.95 -5.30
C TRP A 233 -6.41 17.54 -4.01
N LEU A 234 -5.65 16.78 -3.21
CA LEU A 234 -4.84 17.33 -2.12
C LEU A 234 -3.69 18.20 -2.64
N GLY A 235 -3.05 17.82 -3.74
CA GLY A 235 -2.08 18.70 -4.42
C GLY A 235 -2.72 20.00 -4.89
N LYS A 236 -3.96 19.95 -5.43
CA LYS A 236 -4.72 21.17 -5.77
C LYS A 236 -5.08 22.02 -4.54
N VAL A 237 -5.33 21.41 -3.38
CA VAL A 237 -5.53 22.13 -2.11
C VAL A 237 -4.25 22.86 -1.73
N GLU A 238 -3.09 22.23 -1.86
CA GLU A 238 -1.78 22.85 -1.60
C GLU A 238 -1.52 24.05 -2.53
N GLU A 239 -1.73 23.89 -3.84
CA GLU A 239 -1.60 24.96 -4.82
C GLU A 239 -2.55 26.15 -4.51
N ALA A 240 -3.79 25.83 -4.14
CA ALA A 240 -4.79 26.82 -3.75
C ALA A 240 -4.39 27.54 -2.44
N MET A 241 -3.83 26.81 -1.47
CA MET A 241 -3.29 27.37 -0.23
C MET A 241 -2.19 28.39 -0.54
N PHE A 242 -1.18 28.01 -1.33
CA PHE A 242 -0.09 28.92 -1.71
C PHE A 242 -0.62 30.18 -2.41
N THR A 243 -1.57 30.00 -3.31
CA THR A 243 -2.18 31.11 -4.06
C THR A 243 -2.97 32.04 -3.12
N ALA A 244 -3.76 31.47 -2.21
CA ALA A 244 -4.56 32.23 -1.24
C ALA A 244 -3.68 33.02 -0.29
N LEU A 245 -2.66 32.39 0.31
CA LEU A 245 -1.73 33.03 1.23
C LEU A 245 -0.92 34.13 0.52
N ARG A 246 -0.41 33.87 -0.69
CA ARG A 246 0.30 34.89 -1.47
C ARG A 246 -0.56 36.13 -1.74
N ARG A 247 -1.85 35.93 -2.05
CA ARG A 247 -2.81 37.03 -2.24
C ARG A 247 -3.06 37.78 -0.93
N LEU A 248 -3.27 37.07 0.17
CA LEU A 248 -3.49 37.67 1.48
C LEU A 248 -2.27 38.47 1.94
N CYS A 249 -1.04 37.95 1.79
CA CYS A 249 0.19 38.69 2.12
C CYS A 249 0.31 40.00 1.32
N LYS A 250 0.01 39.98 0.01
CA LYS A 250 0.02 41.19 -0.81
C LYS A 250 -1.02 42.22 -0.34
N ALA A 251 -2.23 41.76 -0.02
CA ALA A 251 -3.28 42.63 0.51
C ALA A 251 -2.90 43.20 1.89
N ALA A 252 -2.33 42.37 2.76
CA ALA A 252 -1.90 42.76 4.10
C ALA A 252 -0.81 43.82 4.07
N ILE A 253 0.17 43.73 3.15
CA ILE A 253 1.20 44.77 2.95
C ILE A 253 0.58 46.11 2.54
N ALA A 254 -0.39 46.10 1.63
CA ALA A 254 -1.08 47.31 1.20
C ALA A 254 -1.93 47.91 2.34
N ASP A 255 -2.68 47.07 3.06
CA ASP A 255 -3.52 47.49 4.18
C ASP A 255 -2.70 48.04 5.35
N TYR A 256 -1.52 47.47 5.63
CA TYR A 256 -0.63 47.90 6.71
C TYR A 256 -0.17 49.35 6.54
N GLN A 257 -0.02 49.80 5.28
CA GLN A 257 0.36 51.18 4.99
C GLN A 257 -0.77 52.19 5.28
N GLY A 258 -2.02 51.73 5.29
CA GLY A 258 -3.20 52.59 5.40
C GLY A 258 -3.95 52.52 6.74
N LYS A 259 -3.69 51.52 7.58
CA LYS A 259 -4.45 51.28 8.83
C LYS A 259 -3.57 51.38 10.08
N PRO A 260 -4.10 51.89 11.21
CA PRO A 260 -3.43 51.78 12.50
C PRO A 260 -3.19 50.32 12.88
N ARG A 261 -2.04 50.02 13.50
CA ARG A 261 -1.62 48.65 13.84
C ARG A 261 -2.62 47.85 14.67
N THR A 262 -3.45 48.50 15.48
CA THR A 262 -4.46 47.83 16.32
C THR A 262 -5.71 47.40 15.55
N GLU A 263 -5.92 47.97 14.35
CA GLU A 263 -7.06 47.68 13.48
C GLU A 263 -6.68 46.85 12.25
N TRP A 264 -5.38 46.74 11.97
CA TRP A 264 -4.78 45.91 10.92
C TRP A 264 -4.59 44.47 11.42
#